data_AF-A0A1V9YV43-F1
#
_entry.id   AF-A0A1V9YV43-F1
#
_cell.length_a   1.000
_cell.length_b   1.000
_cell.length_c   1.000
_cell.angle_alpha   90.00
_cell.angle_beta   90.00
_cell.angle_gamma   90.00
#
_symmetry.space_group_name_H-M   'P 1'
#
loop_
_entity.id
_entity.type
_entity.pdbx_description
1 polymer ?
#
loop_
_entity_poly.entity_id
_entity_poly.type
_entity_poly.pdbx_seq_one_letter_code
_entity_poly.pdbx_strand_id
1 'polypeptide(L)'
;MAKAAEAEVEALNVGIFQYLQFGQSDTPVHYSVAPIFNISDPAYGVFGWNYLSDWALGHREVVSFIGDSGAFTLVSASAIPSSFTPDALEIPTNLSLYCRLCIQYTTLMMAAVAAATCGYCLLARFWFESINVTELNRVGAVVWHKLSLLVTSGAHYLFDKKNWIGDDVWYLDAPSAFLTGLLSVCTAEATYVFDIKTWRCHRLERDVVSKGTLDAQRFKSAVPLVE
;
A
#
# COMPACT_ATOMS: atom_id res chain seq x y z
N MET A 1 4.56 55.72 -29.58
CA MET A 1 4.22 54.58 -28.71
C MET A 1 5.01 53.35 -29.09
N ALA A 2 4.89 52.80 -30.31
CA ALA A 2 5.68 51.62 -30.73
C ALA A 2 7.21 51.76 -30.53
N LYS A 3 7.84 52.85 -31.01
CA LYS A 3 9.28 53.09 -30.79
C LYS A 3 9.70 53.16 -29.31
N ALA A 4 8.80 53.58 -28.42
CA ALA A 4 9.10 53.62 -27.00
C ALA A 4 9.06 52.22 -26.39
N ALA A 5 8.05 51.41 -26.78
CA ALA A 5 7.96 50.01 -26.36
C ALA A 5 9.15 49.18 -26.87
N GLU A 6 9.61 49.43 -28.11
CA GLU A 6 10.81 48.78 -28.65
C GLU A 6 12.06 49.08 -27.81
N ALA A 7 12.28 50.35 -27.45
CA ALA A 7 13.40 50.75 -26.60
C ALA A 7 13.33 50.15 -25.18
N GLU A 8 12.13 50.03 -24.61
CA GLU A 8 11.92 49.36 -23.31
C GLU A 8 12.21 47.86 -23.37
N VAL A 9 11.79 47.18 -24.45
CA VAL A 9 12.02 45.75 -24.65
C VAL A 9 13.50 45.46 -24.96
N GLU A 10 14.16 46.35 -25.68
CA GLU A 10 15.60 46.30 -25.92
C GLU A 10 16.37 46.46 -24.59
N ALA A 11 15.92 47.34 -23.69
CA ALA A 11 16.50 47.47 -22.35
C ALA A 11 16.32 46.22 -21.48
N LEU A 12 15.26 45.42 -21.71
CA LEU A 12 15.04 44.13 -21.05
C LEU A 12 15.90 42.99 -21.62
N ASN A 13 16.58 43.23 -22.75
CA ASN A 13 17.40 42.25 -23.48
C ASN A 13 16.66 40.93 -23.73
N VAL A 14 15.40 41.01 -24.16
CA VAL A 14 14.59 39.83 -24.46
C VAL A 14 15.15 39.14 -25.70
N GLY A 15 15.50 37.87 -25.56
CA GLY A 15 16.10 37.07 -26.63
C GLY A 15 15.39 35.75 -26.91
N ILE A 16 15.74 35.17 -28.05
CA ILE A 16 15.36 33.82 -28.47
C ILE A 16 16.58 32.93 -28.24
N PHE A 17 16.34 31.79 -27.61
CA PHE A 17 17.35 30.76 -27.38
C PHE A 17 17.30 29.71 -28.50
N GLN A 18 18.47 29.33 -29.00
CA GLN A 18 18.61 28.26 -29.99
C GLN A 18 19.84 27.40 -29.72
N TYR A 19 19.74 26.13 -30.10
CA TYR A 19 20.88 25.23 -30.18
C TYR A 19 21.50 25.32 -31.57
N LEU A 20 22.82 25.41 -31.61
CA LEU A 20 23.63 25.46 -32.82
C LEU A 20 24.53 24.23 -32.86
N GLN A 21 24.54 23.54 -33.99
CA GLN A 21 25.48 22.45 -34.25
C GLN A 21 26.16 22.73 -35.59
N PHE A 22 27.49 22.84 -35.57
CA PHE A 22 28.27 23.14 -36.77
C PHE A 22 28.89 21.85 -37.31
N GLY A 23 28.60 21.48 -38.56
CA GLY A 23 29.18 20.29 -39.20
C GLY A 23 28.27 19.06 -39.18
N GLN A 24 28.86 17.87 -39.05
CA GLN A 24 28.13 16.59 -38.99
C GLN A 24 27.50 16.36 -37.61
N SER A 25 26.57 15.41 -37.51
CA SER A 25 25.77 15.11 -36.31
C SER A 25 26.56 14.75 -35.04
N ASP A 26 27.86 14.50 -35.16
CA ASP A 26 28.75 14.12 -34.04
C ASP A 26 29.52 15.32 -33.44
N THR A 27 29.28 16.54 -33.93
CA THR A 27 29.93 17.74 -33.36
C THR A 27 29.20 18.24 -32.11
N PRO A 28 29.92 18.86 -31.16
CA PRO A 28 29.31 19.36 -29.94
C PRO A 28 28.23 20.42 -30.23
N VAL A 29 27.12 20.31 -29.50
CA VAL A 29 26.02 21.27 -29.58
C VAL A 29 26.37 22.50 -28.74
N HIS A 30 26.37 23.65 -29.38
CA HIS A 30 26.51 24.96 -28.75
C HIS A 30 25.12 25.59 -28.55
N TYR A 31 25.02 26.56 -27.67
CA TYR A 31 23.82 27.38 -27.55
C TYR A 31 24.12 28.81 -28.00
N SER A 32 23.11 29.51 -28.48
CA SER A 32 23.17 30.92 -28.82
C SER A 32 21.88 31.61 -28.44
N VAL A 33 21.99 32.85 -27.98
CA VAL A 33 20.86 33.72 -27.65
C VAL A 33 20.94 34.92 -28.57
N ALA A 34 19.85 35.18 -29.29
CA ALA A 34 19.74 36.32 -30.19
C ALA A 34 18.65 37.28 -29.66
N PRO A 35 18.95 38.58 -29.48
CA PRO A 35 17.93 39.58 -29.11
C PRO A 35 16.80 39.63 -30.14
N ILE A 36 15.56 39.82 -29.67
CA ILE A 36 14.38 39.92 -30.54
C ILE A 36 14.45 41.17 -31.43
N PHE A 37 14.97 42.27 -30.88
CA PHE A 37 15.28 43.49 -31.62
C PHE A 37 16.80 43.63 -31.68
N ASN A 38 17.36 43.63 -32.89
CA ASN A 38 18.78 43.81 -33.13
C ASN A 38 18.98 44.93 -34.14
N ILE A 39 19.71 45.97 -33.76
CA ILE A 39 20.03 47.11 -34.63
C ILE A 39 20.78 46.67 -35.90
N SER A 40 21.55 45.58 -35.82
CA SER A 40 22.31 45.03 -36.95
C SER A 40 21.43 44.30 -37.96
N ASP A 41 20.23 43.85 -37.56
CA ASP A 41 19.24 43.21 -38.43
C ASP A 41 17.84 43.83 -38.23
N PRO A 42 17.60 45.02 -38.83
CA PRO A 42 16.30 45.68 -38.74
C PRO A 42 15.18 44.89 -39.41
N ALA A 43 15.50 44.00 -40.37
CA ALA A 43 14.51 43.21 -41.08
C ALA A 43 13.85 42.18 -40.15
N TYR A 44 14.62 41.60 -39.22
CA TYR A 44 14.10 40.70 -38.21
C TYR A 44 13.11 41.37 -37.25
N GLY A 45 13.19 42.70 -37.08
CA GLY A 45 12.30 43.47 -36.22
C GLY A 45 10.80 43.26 -36.50
N VAL A 46 10.43 42.98 -37.76
CA VAL A 46 9.03 42.64 -38.13
C VAL A 46 8.58 41.36 -37.41
N PHE A 47 9.43 40.34 -37.34
CA PHE A 47 9.14 39.12 -36.58
C PHE A 47 9.18 39.38 -35.09
N GLY A 48 10.08 40.26 -34.63
CA GLY A 48 10.14 40.66 -33.23
C GLY A 48 8.83 41.27 -32.71
N TRP A 49 8.16 42.08 -33.53
CA TRP A 49 6.82 42.60 -33.21
C TRP A 49 5.74 41.52 -33.09
N ASN A 50 5.85 40.41 -33.83
CA ASN A 50 4.93 39.27 -33.66
C ASN A 50 5.14 38.58 -32.30
N TYR A 51 6.40 38.33 -31.91
CA TYR A 51 6.71 37.77 -30.59
C TYR A 51 6.25 38.69 -29.45
N LEU A 52 6.41 40.00 -29.61
CA LEU A 52 5.96 40.98 -28.62
C LEU A 52 4.42 41.01 -28.51
N SER A 53 3.73 40.92 -29.65
CA SER A 53 2.27 40.87 -29.68
C SER A 53 1.74 39.60 -29.02
N ASP A 54 2.34 38.45 -29.30
CA ASP A 54 2.02 37.18 -28.63
C ASP A 54 2.26 37.23 -27.12
N TRP A 55 3.33 37.90 -26.68
CA TRP A 55 3.59 38.10 -25.25
C TRP A 55 2.55 39.02 -24.61
N ALA A 56 2.21 40.13 -25.24
CA ALA A 56 1.19 41.06 -24.74
C ALA A 56 -0.21 40.41 -24.66
N LEU A 57 -0.51 39.46 -25.55
CA LEU A 57 -1.75 38.67 -25.55
C LEU A 57 -1.71 37.44 -24.61
N GLY A 58 -0.55 37.12 -24.03
CA GLY A 58 -0.37 35.97 -23.15
C GLY A 58 -0.27 34.61 -23.86
N HIS A 59 -0.04 34.59 -25.18
CA HIS A 59 0.26 33.35 -25.93
C HIS A 59 1.70 32.85 -25.72
N ARG A 60 2.58 33.77 -25.29
CA ARG A 60 3.97 33.51 -24.92
C ARG A 60 4.27 34.21 -23.62
N GLU A 61 5.26 33.70 -22.91
CA GLU A 61 5.78 34.31 -21.69
C GLU A 61 7.23 34.72 -21.91
N VAL A 62 7.65 35.80 -21.23
CA VAL A 62 9.05 36.20 -21.17
C VAL A 62 9.53 35.95 -19.75
N VAL A 63 10.58 35.14 -19.63
CA VAL A 63 11.12 34.71 -18.33
C VAL A 63 12.58 35.11 -18.25
N SER A 64 12.97 35.70 -17.11
CA SER A 64 14.37 36.01 -16.80
C SER A 64 14.95 34.94 -15.89
N PHE A 65 15.97 34.24 -16.37
CA PHE A 65 16.72 33.24 -15.64
C PHE A 65 17.98 33.87 -15.08
N ILE A 66 18.16 33.85 -13.77
CA ILE A 66 19.33 34.42 -13.08
C ILE A 66 20.11 33.27 -12.46
N GLY A 67 21.36 33.11 -12.86
CA GLY A 67 22.28 32.11 -12.34
C GLY A 67 23.63 32.71 -11.95
N ASP A 68 24.53 31.83 -11.52
CA ASP A 68 25.93 32.13 -11.21
C ASP A 68 26.71 32.67 -12.41
N SER A 69 26.39 32.18 -13.62
CA SER A 69 27.06 32.52 -14.87
C SER A 69 26.41 33.70 -15.62
N GLY A 70 25.40 34.36 -15.04
CA GLY A 70 24.74 35.53 -15.60
C GLY A 70 23.21 35.46 -15.59
N ALA A 71 22.58 36.42 -16.27
CA ALA A 71 21.13 36.49 -16.42
C ALA A 71 20.73 36.45 -17.90
N PHE A 72 19.70 35.67 -18.22
CA PHE A 72 19.15 35.52 -19.57
C PHE A 72 17.65 35.77 -19.56
N THR A 73 17.18 36.74 -20.34
CA THR A 73 15.76 37.01 -20.53
C THR A 73 15.31 36.39 -21.84
N LEU A 74 14.45 35.37 -21.78
CA LEU A 74 14.09 34.55 -22.93
C LEU A 74 12.58 34.55 -23.17
N VAL A 75 12.17 34.59 -24.44
CA VAL A 75 10.78 34.36 -24.85
C VAL A 75 10.48 32.87 -24.97
N SER A 76 9.34 32.45 -24.44
CA SER A 76 8.89 31.06 -24.51
C SER A 76 8.45 30.65 -25.92
N ALA A 77 8.38 29.35 -26.14
CA ALA A 77 7.60 28.81 -27.25
C ALA A 77 6.12 29.21 -27.08
N SER A 78 5.39 29.32 -28.20
CA SER A 78 3.95 29.54 -28.18
C SER A 78 3.31 28.28 -27.63
N ALA A 79 2.66 28.38 -26.48
CA ALA A 79 1.86 27.30 -25.94
C ALA A 79 0.39 27.70 -26.11
N ILE A 80 -0.39 26.84 -26.77
CA ILE A 80 -1.84 27.00 -26.76
C ILE A 80 -2.29 26.67 -25.33
N PRO A 81 -2.98 27.58 -24.61
CA PRO A 81 -3.47 27.28 -23.28
C PRO A 81 -4.38 26.06 -23.34
N SER A 82 -3.90 24.92 -22.86
CA SER A 82 -4.70 23.71 -22.72
C SER A 82 -5.42 23.78 -21.38
N SER A 83 -6.70 24.15 -21.42
CA SER A 83 -7.57 23.98 -20.27
C SER A 83 -7.88 22.50 -20.13
N PHE A 84 -7.24 21.82 -19.18
CA PHE A 84 -7.68 20.51 -18.73
C PHE A 84 -8.84 20.74 -17.76
N THR A 85 -10.04 20.29 -18.11
CA THR A 85 -11.08 20.06 -17.10
C THR A 85 -10.60 18.88 -16.27
N PRO A 86 -10.32 19.04 -14.97
CA PRO A 86 -9.87 17.94 -14.13
C PRO A 86 -10.89 16.80 -14.24
N ASP A 87 -10.45 15.62 -14.64
CA ASP A 87 -11.33 14.46 -14.64
C ASP A 87 -11.78 14.24 -13.20
N ALA A 88 -13.09 14.18 -12.98
CA ALA A 88 -13.66 13.94 -11.67
C ALA A 88 -13.17 12.61 -11.06
N LEU A 89 -12.71 11.66 -11.91
CA LEU A 89 -12.04 10.43 -11.47
C LEU A 89 -10.58 10.61 -11.05
N GLU A 90 -9.84 11.58 -11.60
CA GLU A 90 -8.43 11.88 -11.27
C GLU A 90 -8.25 12.75 -10.02
N ILE A 91 -9.34 13.30 -9.46
CA ILE A 91 -9.27 14.04 -8.20
C ILE A 91 -8.67 13.11 -7.12
N PRO A 92 -7.57 13.50 -6.45
CA PRO A 92 -6.78 12.65 -5.56
C PRO A 92 -7.54 12.11 -4.32
N THR A 93 -8.80 12.52 -4.14
CA THR A 93 -9.69 12.04 -3.10
C THR A 93 -10.15 10.61 -3.31
N ASN A 94 -10.27 10.12 -4.55
CA ASN A 94 -10.77 8.77 -4.83
C ASN A 94 -9.84 7.69 -4.23
N LEU A 95 -8.54 7.80 -4.50
CA LEU A 95 -7.54 6.89 -3.92
C LEU A 95 -7.56 6.93 -2.39
N SER A 96 -7.66 8.13 -1.81
CA SER A 96 -7.73 8.30 -0.35
C SER A 96 -8.97 7.64 0.27
N LEU A 97 -10.11 7.66 -0.43
CA LEU A 97 -11.34 6.99 -0.01
C LEU A 97 -11.20 5.47 -0.08
N TYR A 98 -10.63 4.92 -1.15
CA TYR A 98 -10.37 3.49 -1.26
C TYR A 98 -9.41 3.01 -0.16
N CYS A 99 -8.29 3.71 0.06
CA CYS A 99 -7.36 3.39 1.13
C CYS A 99 -8.04 3.45 2.51
N ARG A 100 -8.87 4.47 2.76
CA ARG A 100 -9.63 4.60 4.00
C ARG A 100 -10.63 3.46 4.18
N LEU A 101 -11.39 3.11 3.14
CA LEU A 101 -12.36 2.01 3.19
C LEU A 101 -11.66 0.67 3.42
N CYS A 102 -10.52 0.42 2.79
CA CYS A 102 -9.71 -0.79 3.01
C CYS A 102 -9.21 -0.89 4.45
N ILE A 103 -8.66 0.21 5.00
CA ILE A 103 -8.19 0.24 6.40
C ILE A 103 -9.36 0.08 7.38
N GLN A 104 -10.49 0.74 7.14
CA GLN A 104 -11.68 0.59 7.97
C GLN A 104 -12.22 -0.84 7.93
N TYR A 105 -12.27 -1.45 6.74
CA TYR A 105 -12.71 -2.83 6.57
C TYR A 105 -11.81 -3.81 7.34
N THR A 106 -10.48 -3.73 7.16
CA THR A 106 -9.55 -4.63 7.85
C THR A 106 -9.61 -4.44 9.36
N THR A 107 -9.72 -3.19 9.84
CA THR A 107 -9.84 -2.88 11.27
C THR A 107 -11.14 -3.43 11.86
N LEU A 108 -12.28 -3.23 11.19
CA LEU A 108 -13.56 -3.75 11.63
C LEU A 108 -13.58 -5.28 11.62
N MET A 109 -12.97 -5.91 10.63
CA MET A 109 -12.83 -7.37 10.57
C MET A 109 -11.99 -7.89 11.73
N MET A 110 -10.84 -7.26 12.03
CA MET A 110 -10.01 -7.64 13.18
C MET A 110 -10.75 -7.43 14.50
N ALA A 111 -11.50 -6.33 14.64
CA ALA A 111 -12.31 -6.07 15.83
C ALA A 111 -13.44 -7.10 16.00
N ALA A 112 -14.11 -7.48 14.91
CA ALA A 112 -15.16 -8.49 14.93
C ALA A 112 -14.62 -9.87 15.32
N VAL A 113 -13.48 -10.28 14.75
CA VAL A 113 -12.80 -11.53 15.13
C VAL A 113 -12.40 -11.50 16.60
N ALA A 114 -11.80 -10.41 17.07
CA ALA A 114 -11.43 -10.26 18.48
C ALA A 114 -12.66 -10.34 19.41
N ALA A 115 -13.78 -9.69 19.05
CA ALA A 115 -15.02 -9.75 19.82
C ALA A 115 -15.61 -11.17 19.84
N ALA A 116 -15.59 -11.88 18.71
CA ALA A 116 -16.04 -13.27 18.63
C ALA A 116 -15.18 -14.19 19.53
N THR A 117 -13.85 -14.04 19.48
CA THR A 117 -12.93 -14.79 20.37
C THR A 117 -13.22 -14.48 21.83
N CYS A 118 -13.34 -13.20 22.21
CA CYS A 118 -13.68 -12.81 23.58
C CYS A 118 -15.03 -13.40 24.03
N GLY A 119 -16.05 -13.36 23.17
CA GLY A 119 -17.35 -13.99 23.44
C GLY A 119 -17.24 -15.49 23.66
N TYR A 120 -16.46 -16.18 22.83
CA TYR A 120 -16.19 -17.62 22.97
C TYR A 120 -15.48 -17.95 24.29
N CYS A 121 -14.46 -17.16 24.67
CA CYS A 121 -13.74 -17.31 25.93
C CYS A 121 -14.67 -17.15 27.15
N LEU A 122 -15.61 -16.21 27.11
CA LEU A 122 -16.61 -16.01 28.16
C LEU A 122 -17.58 -17.19 28.27
N LEU A 123 -18.05 -17.72 27.13
CA LEU A 123 -18.93 -18.90 27.09
C LEU A 123 -18.21 -20.16 27.59
N ALA A 124 -16.90 -20.29 27.33
CA ALA A 124 -16.06 -21.38 27.79
C ALA A 124 -15.62 -21.26 29.27
N ARG A 125 -16.17 -20.29 30.02
CA ARG A 125 -15.94 -20.09 31.48
C ARG A 125 -14.45 -19.93 31.88
N PHE A 126 -13.58 -19.46 30.98
CA PHE A 126 -12.13 -19.35 31.21
C PHE A 126 -11.41 -20.66 31.55
N TRP A 127 -11.96 -21.83 31.18
CA TRP A 127 -11.27 -23.12 31.33
C TRP A 127 -10.28 -23.35 30.17
N PHE A 128 -9.35 -22.40 29.98
CA PHE A 128 -8.29 -22.49 28.96
C PHE A 128 -7.01 -21.79 29.45
N GLU A 129 -5.87 -22.20 28.90
CA GLU A 129 -4.55 -21.67 29.28
C GLU A 129 -4.37 -20.26 28.68
N SER A 130 -4.53 -19.21 29.50
CA SER A 130 -4.52 -17.81 29.00
C SER A 130 -3.20 -17.40 28.34
N ILE A 131 -2.11 -18.10 28.68
CA ILE A 131 -0.76 -17.91 28.13
C ILE A 131 -0.71 -18.29 26.64
N ASN A 132 -1.47 -19.30 26.20
CA ASN A 132 -1.52 -19.71 24.79
C ASN A 132 -2.20 -18.64 23.92
N VAL A 133 -3.14 -17.87 24.50
CA VAL A 133 -3.83 -16.77 23.81
C VAL A 133 -2.92 -15.53 23.68
N THR A 134 -1.95 -15.34 24.57
CA THR A 134 -1.00 -14.22 24.50
C THR A 134 0.16 -14.45 23.53
N GLU A 135 0.50 -15.70 23.21
CA GLU A 135 1.57 -16.05 22.25
C GLU A 135 1.13 -15.93 20.77
N LEU A 136 -0.09 -15.46 20.51
CA LEU A 136 -0.71 -15.37 19.18
C LEU A 136 0.09 -14.57 18.16
N ASN A 137 0.70 -13.47 18.61
CA ASN A 137 1.49 -12.58 17.77
C ASN A 137 2.75 -13.26 17.20
N ARG A 138 3.13 -14.43 17.71
CA ARG A 138 4.27 -15.23 17.24
C ARG A 138 3.89 -16.42 16.36
N VAL A 139 2.60 -16.77 16.26
CA VAL A 139 2.08 -17.94 15.49
C VAL A 139 1.77 -17.59 14.01
N GLY A 140 2.03 -16.36 13.57
CA GLY A 140 1.66 -15.83 12.25
C GLY A 140 2.34 -16.46 11.02
N ALA A 141 3.31 -17.36 11.18
CA ALA A 141 3.98 -18.01 10.06
C ALA A 141 3.30 -19.35 9.70
N VAL A 142 2.59 -19.38 8.56
CA VAL A 142 2.18 -20.63 7.92
C VAL A 142 3.41 -21.30 7.33
N VAL A 143 4.09 -22.07 8.17
CA VAL A 143 5.02 -23.12 7.72
C VAL A 143 4.24 -24.43 7.78
N TRP A 144 4.51 -25.36 6.88
CA TRP A 144 3.94 -26.70 6.90
C TRP A 144 4.92 -27.64 7.60
N HIS A 145 4.51 -28.35 8.65
CA HIS A 145 5.29 -29.46 9.24
C HIS A 145 4.56 -30.78 9.04
N LYS A 146 5.31 -31.88 9.09
CA LYS A 146 4.84 -33.25 8.87
C LYS A 146 4.27 -33.95 10.12
N LEU A 147 4.08 -33.22 11.22
CA LEU A 147 3.80 -33.77 12.57
C LEU A 147 2.31 -33.69 12.99
N SER A 148 1.48 -32.95 12.24
CA SER A 148 0.01 -32.96 12.36
C SER A 148 -0.56 -32.16 11.19
N LEU A 149 -1.55 -32.71 10.49
CA LEU A 149 -2.23 -32.05 9.36
C LEU A 149 -3.11 -30.87 9.80
N LEU A 150 -3.50 -30.83 11.07
CA LEU A 150 -4.51 -29.89 11.58
C LEU A 150 -3.89 -28.62 12.19
N VAL A 151 -2.63 -28.64 12.62
CA VAL A 151 -2.03 -27.53 13.38
C VAL A 151 -0.96 -26.78 12.59
N THR A 152 -0.97 -25.45 12.70
CA THR A 152 0.11 -24.62 12.16
C THR A 152 1.41 -24.79 12.95
N SER A 153 2.52 -24.72 12.22
CA SER A 153 3.87 -24.80 12.79
C SER A 153 4.11 -23.96 14.04
N GLY A 154 3.67 -22.69 14.03
CA GLY A 154 3.85 -21.80 15.17
C GLY A 154 3.18 -22.32 16.44
N ALA A 155 1.95 -22.84 16.33
CA ALA A 155 1.22 -23.39 17.47
C ALA A 155 1.91 -24.64 18.05
N HIS A 156 2.52 -25.47 17.20
CA HIS A 156 3.27 -26.64 17.66
C HIS A 156 4.52 -26.28 18.49
N TYR A 157 5.18 -25.15 18.23
CA TYR A 157 6.39 -24.76 18.97
C TYR A 157 6.14 -23.79 20.13
N LEU A 158 5.04 -23.02 20.07
CA LEU A 158 4.78 -21.93 21.02
C LEU A 158 3.75 -22.27 22.10
N PHE A 159 2.83 -23.21 21.86
CA PHE A 159 1.83 -23.56 22.86
C PHE A 159 2.39 -24.52 23.92
N ASP A 160 1.95 -24.31 25.17
CA ASP A 160 2.30 -25.23 26.25
C ASP A 160 1.53 -26.54 26.11
N LYS A 161 2.28 -27.64 25.99
CA LYS A 161 1.76 -28.99 25.77
C LYS A 161 1.62 -29.80 27.06
N LYS A 162 2.31 -29.40 28.14
CA LYS A 162 2.53 -30.26 29.33
C LYS A 162 1.23 -30.77 29.95
N ASN A 163 0.19 -29.94 29.96
CA ASN A 163 -1.10 -30.24 30.58
C ASN A 163 -2.16 -30.78 29.60
N TRP A 164 -1.82 -30.94 28.32
CA TRP A 164 -2.75 -31.27 27.24
C TRP A 164 -2.41 -32.58 26.50
N ILE A 165 -1.52 -33.39 27.05
CA ILE A 165 -1.21 -34.73 26.53
C ILE A 165 -2.03 -35.76 27.32
N GLY A 166 -2.82 -36.59 26.64
CA GLY A 166 -3.60 -37.68 27.22
C GLY A 166 -3.52 -38.90 26.33
N ASP A 167 -3.24 -40.08 26.91
CA ASP A 167 -3.08 -41.34 26.17
C ASP A 167 -2.11 -41.21 24.96
N ASP A 168 -0.98 -40.53 25.16
CA ASP A 168 0.04 -40.16 24.16
C ASP A 168 -0.46 -39.30 22.96
N VAL A 169 -1.71 -38.87 22.99
CA VAL A 169 -2.31 -37.95 22.02
C VAL A 169 -2.26 -36.53 22.56
N TRP A 170 -1.85 -35.58 21.71
CA TRP A 170 -1.90 -34.16 22.03
C TRP A 170 -3.29 -33.61 21.76
N TYR A 171 -3.88 -32.94 22.75
CA TYR A 171 -5.16 -32.25 22.62
C TYR A 171 -4.94 -30.74 22.57
N LEU A 172 -5.72 -30.06 21.74
CA LEU A 172 -5.72 -28.60 21.67
C LEU A 172 -7.01 -28.07 22.30
N ASP A 173 -6.91 -27.08 23.18
CA ASP A 173 -8.11 -26.44 23.72
C ASP A 173 -8.89 -25.70 22.62
N ALA A 174 -10.22 -25.67 22.73
CA ALA A 174 -11.06 -25.10 21.68
C ALA A 174 -10.77 -23.61 21.37
N PRO A 175 -10.47 -22.74 22.35
CA PRO A 175 -10.03 -21.37 22.05
C PRO A 175 -8.74 -21.32 21.25
N SER A 176 -7.70 -22.05 21.65
CA SER A 176 -6.45 -22.13 20.88
C SER A 176 -6.63 -22.78 19.50
N ALA A 177 -7.53 -23.76 19.36
CA ALA A 177 -7.89 -24.35 18.07
C ALA A 177 -8.59 -23.30 17.18
N PHE A 178 -9.57 -22.58 17.70
CA PHE A 178 -10.25 -21.50 16.97
C PHE A 178 -9.26 -20.45 16.46
N LEU A 179 -8.32 -20.06 17.32
CA LEU A 179 -7.27 -19.10 17.01
C LEU A 179 -6.29 -19.58 15.93
N THR A 180 -6.05 -20.89 15.82
CA THR A 180 -5.21 -21.45 14.75
C THR A 180 -5.99 -21.67 13.45
N GLY A 181 -7.30 -21.43 13.44
CA GLY A 181 -8.20 -21.59 12.29
C GLY A 181 -8.99 -22.90 12.29
N LEU A 182 -9.00 -23.63 13.40
CA LEU A 182 -9.75 -24.86 13.59
C LEU A 182 -11.03 -24.59 14.39
N LEU A 183 -12.17 -24.62 13.71
CA LEU A 183 -13.48 -24.56 14.34
C LEU A 183 -13.90 -25.95 14.79
N SER A 184 -13.94 -26.19 16.10
CA SER A 184 -14.34 -27.49 16.65
C SER A 184 -15.75 -27.47 17.24
N VAL A 185 -16.53 -28.49 16.88
CA VAL A 185 -17.85 -28.77 17.45
C VAL A 185 -17.86 -30.21 17.97
N CYS A 186 -18.01 -30.34 19.27
CA CYS A 186 -18.05 -31.64 19.93
C CYS A 186 -19.50 -32.13 20.06
N THR A 187 -19.78 -33.31 19.50
CA THR A 187 -21.03 -34.04 19.74
C THR A 187 -20.78 -35.22 20.70
N ALA A 188 -21.83 -35.96 21.06
CA ALA A 188 -21.72 -37.14 21.93
C ALA A 188 -20.92 -38.29 21.24
N GLU A 189 -20.98 -38.38 19.92
CA GLU A 189 -20.40 -39.48 19.14
C GLU A 189 -19.07 -39.11 18.45
N ALA A 190 -18.91 -37.87 18.01
CA ALA A 190 -17.73 -37.44 17.25
C ALA A 190 -17.39 -35.96 17.47
N THR A 191 -16.13 -35.61 17.22
CA THR A 191 -15.67 -34.23 17.17
C THR A 191 -15.54 -33.81 15.71
N TYR A 192 -16.31 -32.80 15.30
CA TYR A 192 -16.21 -32.19 13.97
C TYR A 192 -15.25 -31.01 14.04
N VAL A 193 -14.25 -31.00 13.16
CA VAL A 193 -13.25 -29.95 13.07
C VAL A 193 -13.27 -29.38 11.66
N PHE A 194 -13.66 -28.12 11.54
CA PHE A 194 -13.61 -27.38 10.30
C PHE A 194 -12.34 -26.53 10.28
N ASP A 195 -11.43 -26.84 9.37
CA ASP A 195 -10.24 -26.04 9.13
C ASP A 195 -10.55 -24.96 8.08
N ILE A 196 -10.57 -23.71 8.53
CA ILE A 196 -10.85 -22.55 7.68
C ILE A 196 -9.75 -22.30 6.63
N LYS A 197 -8.53 -22.78 6.88
CA LYS A 197 -7.38 -22.56 5.98
C LYS A 197 -7.41 -23.51 4.80
N THR A 198 -7.81 -24.76 5.03
CA THR A 198 -7.92 -25.77 3.98
C THR A 198 -9.34 -25.93 3.44
N TRP A 199 -10.34 -25.27 4.06
CA TRP A 199 -11.77 -25.43 3.79
C TRP A 199 -12.26 -26.88 3.92
N ARG A 200 -11.61 -27.67 4.78
CA ARG A 200 -11.92 -29.09 4.98
C ARG A 200 -12.62 -29.30 6.31
N CYS A 201 -13.61 -30.17 6.30
CA CYS A 201 -14.28 -30.67 7.49
C CYS A 201 -13.76 -32.07 7.80
N HIS A 202 -13.20 -32.25 8.99
CA HIS A 202 -12.70 -33.50 9.50
C HIS A 202 -13.64 -34.02 10.58
N ARG A 203 -14.00 -35.30 10.51
CA ARG A 203 -14.74 -36.00 11.57
C ARG A 203 -13.76 -36.88 12.31
N LEU A 204 -13.58 -36.62 13.59
CA LEU A 204 -12.72 -37.39 14.47
C LEU A 204 -13.61 -38.24 15.38
N GLU A 205 -13.36 -39.55 15.37
CA GLU A 205 -14.03 -40.49 16.26
C GLU A 205 -13.49 -40.29 17.68
N ARG A 206 -14.38 -40.39 18.67
CA ARG A 206 -14.07 -39.95 20.03
C ARG A 206 -13.63 -41.13 20.88
N ASP A 207 -12.32 -41.25 21.09
CA ASP A 207 -11.80 -42.16 22.11
C ASP A 207 -12.02 -41.59 23.52
N VAL A 208 -12.49 -42.44 24.43
CA VAL A 208 -12.73 -42.06 25.83
C VAL A 208 -11.39 -41.97 26.55
N VAL A 209 -10.89 -40.75 26.72
CA VAL A 209 -9.64 -40.50 27.45
C VAL A 209 -9.77 -41.01 28.89
N SER A 210 -8.90 -41.94 29.27
CA SER A 210 -8.90 -42.63 30.58
C SER A 210 -8.23 -41.79 31.68
N LYS A 211 -8.54 -40.50 31.79
CA LYS A 211 -8.03 -39.62 32.87
C LYS A 211 -9.10 -39.30 33.91
N GLY A 212 -8.67 -38.98 35.13
CA GLY A 212 -9.52 -38.74 36.29
C GLY A 212 -10.66 -37.73 36.06
N THR A 213 -11.68 -37.79 36.90
CA THR A 213 -12.98 -37.09 36.73
C THR A 213 -12.89 -35.57 36.54
N LEU A 214 -11.86 -34.90 37.06
CA LEU A 214 -11.61 -33.46 36.88
C LEU A 214 -10.96 -33.13 35.53
N ASP A 215 -10.03 -33.96 35.05
CA ASP A 215 -9.36 -33.77 33.76
C ASP A 215 -10.30 -34.11 32.60
N ALA A 216 -11.17 -35.11 32.77
CA ALA A 216 -12.13 -35.53 31.75
C ALA A 216 -13.07 -34.39 31.29
N GLN A 217 -13.40 -33.43 32.17
CA GLN A 217 -14.19 -32.26 31.81
C GLN A 217 -13.41 -31.26 30.94
N ARG A 218 -12.11 -31.07 31.20
CA ARG A 218 -11.21 -30.18 30.43
C ARG A 218 -10.99 -30.69 29.00
N PHE A 219 -10.88 -32.00 28.81
CA PHE A 219 -10.74 -32.62 27.49
C PHE A 219 -12.06 -32.72 26.71
N LYS A 220 -13.20 -32.37 27.32
CA LYS A 220 -14.52 -32.55 26.70
C LYS A 220 -14.72 -31.67 25.45
N SER A 221 -14.15 -30.47 25.44
CA SER A 221 -14.17 -29.54 24.30
C SER A 221 -12.85 -29.49 23.54
N ALA A 222 -11.86 -30.29 23.94
CA ALA A 222 -10.55 -30.24 23.31
C ALA A 222 -10.53 -31.04 21.99
N VAL A 223 -9.74 -30.57 21.03
CA VAL A 223 -9.55 -31.19 19.73
C VAL A 223 -8.39 -32.17 19.81
N PRO A 224 -8.59 -33.48 19.60
CA PRO A 224 -7.49 -34.42 19.52
C PRO A 224 -6.71 -34.15 18.22
N LEU A 225 -5.40 -34.00 18.34
CA LEU A 225 -4.49 -33.85 17.22
C LEU A 225 -3.89 -35.22 16.93
N VAL A 226 -4.73 -36.08 16.35
CA VAL A 226 -4.34 -37.41 15.89
C VAL A 226 -3.69 -37.26 14.50
N GLU A 227 -2.58 -37.95 14.27
CA GLU A 227 -2.00 -38.12 12.92
C GLU A 227 -2.83 -39.08 12.07
#